data_AF-M5UF30-F1
#
_entry.id   AF-M5UF30-F1
#
_cell.length_a   1.000
_cell.length_b   1.000
_cell.length_c   1.000
_cell.angle_alpha   90.00
_cell.angle_beta   90.00
_cell.angle_gamma   90.00
#
_symmetry.space_group_name_H-M   'P 1'
#
loop_
_entity.id
_entity.type
_entity.pdbx_description
1 polymer ?
#
loop_
_entity_poly.entity_id
_entity_poly.type
_entity_poly.pdbx_seq_one_letter_code
_entity_poly.pdbx_strand_id
1 'polypeptide(L)'
;MAKKKRSSTSKKKSKKPVTKKAVKKKAVKKKTAKKATKKTVQKKKSVKKKKTATKRAKSATRTGRKKANKKTAVKRSVKKTSRAAGKSSLPRAVSAALGKKSDQELADAHGLPVATVRAERQRRGIKPLHWNNWTEEADALLGTMPDAEVAKKVGLTVNAVSARRRRNGIESYTPSTKLNPHNWTAKELKWLGKLSDVEVARRVGLDSSTVGAKRTSLGIAPHRKGRQSRAWSKKELSLLGKVPDTQIAKKFGIPRRKVIAMRQSLGIQSPVVAANEARWTPKVVAMLGKLSDTEVSKRTGISVASVRGYRVRHGIPSRTTQFRWTDEAVSRLGQEPDADIADSLGIDVVKVASKRQYLKIPAYREA
;
A
#
# COMPACT_ATOMS: atom_id res chain seq x y z
N MET A 1 -32.75 17.71 69.01
CA MET A 1 -33.71 18.12 67.96
C MET A 1 -33.67 19.64 67.82
N ALA A 2 -33.10 20.18 66.75
CA ALA A 2 -32.94 21.62 66.56
C ALA A 2 -33.63 22.07 65.27
N LYS A 3 -34.78 22.74 65.40
CA LYS A 3 -35.39 23.56 64.35
C LYS A 3 -34.82 24.96 64.44
N LYS A 4 -34.35 25.54 63.33
CA LYS A 4 -34.50 26.98 63.07
C LYS A 4 -34.33 27.31 61.59
N LYS A 5 -35.45 27.75 61.01
CA LYS A 5 -35.57 28.44 59.72
C LYS A 5 -34.68 29.68 59.71
N ARG A 6 -34.08 29.99 58.57
CA ARG A 6 -33.49 31.31 58.28
C ARG A 6 -34.19 31.90 57.06
N SER A 7 -34.90 32.99 57.28
CA SER A 7 -35.39 33.93 56.28
C SER A 7 -34.35 35.02 55.99
N SER A 8 -34.48 35.57 54.79
CA SER A 8 -33.69 36.59 54.11
C SER A 8 -33.56 37.93 54.83
N THR A 9 -32.42 38.62 54.68
CA THR A 9 -32.38 40.08 54.51
C THR A 9 -31.11 40.55 53.78
N SER A 10 -31.34 41.48 52.86
CA SER A 10 -30.39 42.15 51.96
C SER A 10 -29.61 43.25 52.70
N LYS A 11 -28.30 43.37 52.41
CA LYS A 11 -27.51 44.57 52.76
C LYS A 11 -26.65 45.01 51.56
N LYS A 12 -27.10 46.10 50.91
CA LYS A 12 -26.36 46.92 49.94
C LYS A 12 -24.99 47.31 50.53
N LYS A 13 -23.90 47.10 49.79
CA LYS A 13 -22.62 47.81 49.98
C LYS A 13 -22.27 48.60 48.71
N SER A 14 -22.01 49.88 48.92
CA SER A 14 -21.65 50.93 47.98
C SER A 14 -20.31 50.66 47.27
N LYS A 15 -20.25 50.93 45.95
CA LYS A 15 -19.02 50.88 45.15
C LYS A 15 -18.32 52.24 45.17
N LYS A 16 -17.06 52.29 45.61
CA LYS A 16 -16.15 53.44 45.36
C LYS A 16 -15.66 53.43 43.89
N PRO A 17 -15.44 54.59 43.25
CA PRO A 17 -15.06 54.65 41.84
C PRO A 17 -13.57 54.36 41.61
N VAL A 18 -13.27 53.50 40.62
CA VAL A 18 -11.92 53.16 40.18
C VAL A 18 -11.40 54.26 39.25
N THR A 19 -10.21 54.79 39.54
CA THR A 19 -9.60 55.95 38.87
C THR A 19 -9.27 55.70 37.39
N LYS A 20 -9.48 56.73 36.55
CA LYS A 20 -9.31 56.73 35.08
C LYS A 20 -7.91 56.33 34.55
N LYS A 21 -6.88 56.26 35.40
CA LYS A 21 -5.51 55.82 35.03
C LYS A 21 -5.39 54.31 34.81
N ALA A 22 -6.19 53.47 35.48
CA ALA A 22 -6.12 52.01 35.33
C ALA A 22 -6.76 51.51 34.01
N VAL A 23 -7.73 52.26 33.47
CA VAL A 23 -8.44 51.92 32.22
C VAL A 23 -7.56 52.17 30.99
N LYS A 24 -6.74 53.24 30.98
CA LYS A 24 -5.81 53.53 29.88
C LYS A 24 -4.68 52.49 29.75
N LYS A 25 -4.09 52.01 30.87
CA LYS A 25 -3.04 50.97 30.83
C LYS A 25 -3.55 49.59 30.35
N LYS A 26 -4.79 49.21 30.69
CA LYS A 26 -5.42 47.98 30.16
C LYS A 26 -5.76 48.09 28.66
N ALA A 27 -6.14 49.27 28.17
CA ALA A 27 -6.45 49.48 26.75
C ALA A 27 -5.21 49.37 25.84
N VAL A 28 -4.05 49.85 26.29
CA VAL A 28 -2.78 49.76 25.54
C VAL A 28 -2.27 48.31 25.47
N LYS A 29 -2.34 47.54 26.57
CA LYS A 29 -1.95 46.11 26.61
C LYS A 29 -2.86 45.21 25.75
N LYS A 30 -4.15 45.55 25.62
CA LYS A 30 -5.11 44.82 24.75
C LYS A 30 -4.90 45.13 23.26
N LYS A 31 -4.49 46.35 22.91
CA LYS A 31 -4.14 46.74 21.52
C LYS A 31 -2.84 46.08 21.04
N THR A 32 -1.82 45.96 21.90
CA THR A 32 -0.56 45.28 21.54
C THR A 32 -0.74 43.75 21.40
N ALA A 33 -1.56 43.12 22.24
CA ALA A 33 -1.90 41.69 22.11
C ALA A 33 -2.75 41.38 20.85
N LYS A 34 -3.67 42.27 20.45
CA LYS A 34 -4.41 42.15 19.16
C LYS A 34 -3.49 42.35 17.94
N LYS A 35 -2.47 43.21 18.02
CA LYS A 35 -1.50 43.43 16.91
C LYS A 35 -0.54 42.23 16.75
N ALA A 36 -0.13 41.60 17.85
CA ALA A 36 0.69 40.38 17.84
C ALA A 36 -0.07 39.15 17.30
N THR A 37 -1.34 38.97 17.68
CA THR A 37 -2.18 37.89 17.15
C THR A 37 -2.53 38.09 15.66
N LYS A 38 -2.75 39.34 15.20
CA LYS A 38 -2.99 39.64 13.78
C LYS A 38 -1.74 39.38 12.91
N LYS A 39 -0.53 39.70 13.38
CA LYS A 39 0.75 39.34 12.72
C LYS A 39 0.97 37.83 12.64
N THR A 40 0.63 37.07 13.68
CA THR A 40 0.76 35.59 13.69
C THR A 40 -0.25 34.91 12.77
N VAL A 41 -1.48 35.44 12.66
CA VAL A 41 -2.50 34.97 11.71
C VAL A 41 -2.14 35.33 10.26
N GLN A 42 -1.58 36.51 10.00
CA GLN A 42 -1.05 36.88 8.68
C GLN A 42 0.15 36.00 8.27
N LYS A 43 1.06 35.66 9.20
CA LYS A 43 2.20 34.75 8.94
C LYS A 43 1.74 33.30 8.68
N LYS A 44 0.67 32.82 9.35
CA LYS A 44 0.06 31.51 9.05
C LYS A 44 -0.70 31.50 7.72
N LYS A 45 -1.36 32.60 7.34
CA LYS A 45 -2.04 32.74 6.02
C LYS A 45 -1.04 32.82 4.86
N SER A 46 0.10 33.51 5.02
CA SER A 46 1.15 33.57 3.98
C SER A 46 1.91 32.24 3.80
N VAL A 47 2.10 31.46 4.88
CA VAL A 47 2.63 30.08 4.79
C VAL A 47 1.62 29.12 4.12
N LYS A 48 0.31 29.29 4.36
CA LYS A 48 -0.74 28.49 3.70
C LYS A 48 -0.86 28.85 2.21
N LYS A 49 -0.75 30.15 1.83
CA LYS A 49 -0.70 30.62 0.43
C LYS A 49 0.54 30.11 -0.32
N LYS A 50 1.72 30.09 0.32
CA LYS A 50 2.93 29.48 -0.26
C LYS A 50 2.76 27.97 -0.47
N LYS A 51 2.20 27.22 0.50
CA LYS A 51 1.94 25.76 0.35
C LYS A 51 0.90 25.42 -0.72
N THR A 52 -0.11 26.26 -0.95
CA THR A 52 -1.07 26.07 -2.05
C THR A 52 -0.48 26.44 -3.41
N ALA A 53 0.41 27.45 -3.49
CA ALA A 53 1.14 27.77 -4.71
C ALA A 53 2.14 26.67 -5.10
N THR A 54 2.83 26.04 -4.14
CA THR A 54 3.73 24.89 -4.43
C THR A 54 2.96 23.62 -4.81
N LYS A 55 1.72 23.43 -4.33
CA LYS A 55 0.84 22.33 -4.79
C LYS A 55 0.32 22.57 -6.21
N ARG A 56 0.01 23.82 -6.58
CA ARG A 56 -0.48 24.21 -7.91
C ARG A 56 0.64 24.22 -8.97
N ALA A 57 1.87 24.56 -8.58
CA ALA A 57 3.06 24.40 -9.44
C ALA A 57 3.44 22.92 -9.68
N LYS A 58 3.18 22.04 -8.70
CA LYS A 58 3.35 20.57 -8.85
C LYS A 58 2.23 19.89 -9.64
N SER A 59 1.06 20.52 -9.82
CA SER A 59 0.01 20.02 -10.71
C SER A 59 0.18 20.52 -12.15
N ALA A 60 0.70 21.73 -12.35
CA ALA A 60 0.97 22.30 -13.69
C ALA A 60 2.21 21.71 -14.38
N THR A 61 3.15 21.11 -13.64
CA THR A 61 4.28 20.34 -14.20
C THR A 61 3.95 18.85 -14.42
N ARG A 62 2.69 18.44 -14.22
CA ARG A 62 2.22 17.06 -14.40
C ARG A 62 1.44 16.83 -15.70
N THR A 63 1.52 17.78 -16.63
CA THR A 63 1.01 17.71 -18.01
C THR A 63 2.19 17.91 -18.95
N GLY A 64 2.97 16.86 -19.16
CA GLY A 64 4.19 16.93 -19.98
C GLY A 64 5.14 15.76 -19.80
N ARG A 65 4.63 14.53 -19.69
CA ARG A 65 5.44 13.34 -19.92
C ARG A 65 4.56 12.22 -20.48
N LYS A 66 4.29 12.28 -21.77
CA LYS A 66 3.89 11.11 -22.55
C LYS A 66 5.04 10.09 -22.40
N LYS A 67 4.92 9.17 -21.45
CA LYS A 67 5.74 7.95 -21.44
C LYS A 67 5.23 7.09 -22.59
N ALA A 68 5.97 7.05 -23.69
CA ALA A 68 5.92 5.96 -24.64
C ALA A 68 6.21 4.66 -23.87
N ASN A 69 5.16 3.91 -23.59
CA ASN A 69 5.25 2.65 -22.88
C ASN A 69 5.60 1.56 -23.90
N LYS A 70 6.88 1.47 -24.31
CA LYS A 70 7.39 0.23 -24.91
C LYS A 70 7.37 -0.83 -23.81
N LYS A 71 6.30 -1.64 -23.80
CA LYS A 71 6.16 -2.81 -22.94
C LYS A 71 7.21 -3.84 -23.34
N THR A 72 8.38 -3.82 -22.71
CA THR A 72 9.25 -4.99 -22.65
C THR A 72 8.60 -6.00 -21.70
N ALA A 73 7.98 -7.03 -22.30
CA ALA A 73 7.38 -8.14 -21.57
C ALA A 73 8.47 -8.90 -20.81
N VAL A 74 8.49 -8.75 -19.49
CA VAL A 74 9.21 -9.65 -18.59
C VAL A 74 8.49 -11.01 -18.66
N LYS A 75 9.07 -11.96 -19.39
CA LYS A 75 8.69 -13.37 -19.33
C LYS A 75 8.95 -13.87 -17.90
N ARG A 76 7.91 -13.93 -17.06
CA ARG A 76 7.94 -14.74 -15.84
C ARG A 76 7.98 -16.20 -16.29
N SER A 77 9.09 -16.87 -16.02
CA SER A 77 9.22 -18.32 -16.17
C SER A 77 8.29 -18.99 -15.17
N VAL A 78 7.08 -19.31 -15.62
CA VAL A 78 6.26 -20.32 -14.96
C VAL A 78 6.96 -21.64 -15.23
N LYS A 79 7.37 -22.30 -14.14
CA LYS A 79 7.94 -23.65 -14.12
C LYS A 79 6.99 -24.55 -14.91
N LYS A 80 7.40 -24.97 -16.12
CA LYS A 80 6.72 -26.01 -16.89
C LYS A 80 6.87 -27.31 -16.10
N THR A 81 5.84 -27.66 -15.32
CA THR A 81 5.56 -29.06 -15.05
C THR A 81 5.01 -29.63 -16.35
N SER A 82 5.91 -30.16 -17.18
CA SER A 82 5.55 -30.99 -18.32
C SER A 82 4.96 -32.29 -17.78
N ARG A 83 3.63 -32.35 -17.71
CA ARG A 83 2.93 -33.61 -17.83
C ARG A 83 2.14 -33.51 -19.13
N ALA A 84 2.59 -34.28 -20.11
CA ALA A 84 1.92 -34.46 -21.37
C ALA A 84 0.47 -34.87 -21.09
N ALA A 85 -0.46 -33.99 -21.43
CA ALA A 85 -1.87 -34.32 -21.59
C ALA A 85 -2.25 -33.79 -22.96
N GLY A 86 -2.80 -34.69 -23.79
CA GLY A 86 -3.07 -34.46 -25.21
C GLY A 86 -3.82 -33.16 -25.48
N LYS A 87 -3.67 -32.67 -26.71
CA LYS A 87 -4.43 -31.55 -27.26
C LYS A 87 -5.93 -31.93 -27.29
N SER A 88 -6.64 -31.84 -26.18
CA SER A 88 -8.10 -31.92 -26.18
C SER A 88 -8.64 -30.56 -26.66
N SER A 89 -8.63 -30.35 -27.98
CA SER A 89 -9.33 -29.23 -28.58
C SER A 89 -10.80 -29.30 -28.17
N LEU A 90 -11.33 -28.20 -27.61
CA LEU A 90 -12.75 -28.09 -27.35
C LEU A 90 -13.54 -28.35 -28.65
N PRO A 91 -14.72 -28.99 -28.58
CA PRO A 91 -15.56 -29.19 -29.76
C PRO A 91 -15.73 -27.89 -30.55
N ARG A 92 -15.77 -27.99 -31.89
CA ARG A 92 -15.82 -26.82 -32.78
C ARG A 92 -16.98 -25.87 -32.45
N ALA A 93 -18.10 -26.43 -32.00
CA ALA A 93 -19.26 -25.68 -31.52
C ALA A 93 -18.93 -24.81 -30.28
N VAL A 94 -18.27 -25.38 -29.27
CA VAL A 94 -17.84 -24.65 -28.06
C VAL A 94 -16.83 -23.56 -28.42
N SER A 95 -15.86 -23.91 -29.26
CA SER A 95 -14.82 -23.00 -29.74
C SER A 95 -15.37 -21.78 -30.48
N ALA A 96 -16.44 -21.94 -31.28
CA ALA A 96 -17.09 -20.87 -32.02
C ALA A 96 -18.00 -19.99 -31.15
N ALA A 97 -18.46 -20.52 -30.02
CA ALA A 97 -19.35 -19.83 -29.09
C ALA A 97 -18.60 -19.14 -27.93
N LEU A 98 -17.28 -19.34 -27.80
CA LEU A 98 -16.42 -18.63 -26.82
C LEU A 98 -16.57 -17.12 -26.97
N GLY A 99 -17.00 -16.44 -25.91
CA GLY A 99 -17.21 -14.98 -25.89
C GLY A 99 -18.55 -14.50 -26.42
N LYS A 100 -19.41 -15.39 -26.96
CA LYS A 100 -20.82 -15.10 -27.29
C LYS A 100 -21.79 -15.58 -26.21
N LYS A 101 -21.45 -16.68 -25.53
CA LYS A 101 -22.15 -17.20 -24.35
C LYS A 101 -21.23 -17.16 -23.13
N SER A 102 -21.79 -17.28 -21.93
CA SER A 102 -20.97 -17.32 -20.71
C SER A 102 -20.12 -18.60 -20.68
N ASP A 103 -18.91 -18.51 -20.10
CA ASP A 103 -18.02 -19.67 -19.96
C ASP A 103 -18.69 -20.80 -19.13
N GLN A 104 -19.70 -20.46 -18.31
CA GLN A 104 -20.49 -21.40 -17.51
C GLN A 104 -21.57 -22.09 -18.37
N GLU A 105 -22.36 -21.35 -19.13
CA GLU A 105 -23.36 -21.94 -20.04
C GLU A 105 -22.72 -22.87 -21.07
N LEU A 106 -21.55 -22.50 -21.60
CA LEU A 106 -20.82 -23.35 -22.55
C LEU A 106 -20.26 -24.61 -21.91
N ALA A 107 -19.94 -24.55 -20.63
CA ALA A 107 -19.51 -25.71 -19.86
C ALA A 107 -20.69 -26.65 -19.59
N ASP A 108 -21.82 -26.10 -19.14
CA ASP A 108 -23.02 -26.85 -18.79
C ASP A 108 -23.67 -27.49 -20.04
N ALA A 109 -23.79 -26.74 -21.15
CA ALA A 109 -24.40 -27.22 -22.39
C ALA A 109 -23.63 -28.35 -23.08
N HIS A 110 -22.35 -28.51 -22.77
CA HIS A 110 -21.46 -29.49 -23.41
C HIS A 110 -20.83 -30.48 -22.42
N GLY A 111 -21.26 -30.47 -21.15
CA GLY A 111 -20.73 -31.37 -20.12
C GLY A 111 -19.23 -31.22 -19.85
N LEU A 112 -18.68 -30.02 -20.07
CA LEU A 112 -17.25 -29.76 -19.98
C LEU A 112 -16.90 -29.01 -18.69
N PRO A 113 -15.71 -29.22 -18.11
CA PRO A 113 -15.25 -28.39 -17.01
C PRO A 113 -15.10 -26.92 -17.43
N VAL A 114 -15.67 -25.99 -16.64
CA VAL A 114 -15.59 -24.54 -16.85
C VAL A 114 -14.14 -24.06 -16.99
N ALA A 115 -13.20 -24.71 -16.30
CA ALA A 115 -11.77 -24.41 -16.40
C ALA A 115 -11.22 -24.62 -17.81
N THR A 116 -11.68 -25.65 -18.52
CA THR A 116 -11.26 -25.98 -19.89
C THR A 116 -11.74 -24.92 -20.88
N VAL A 117 -13.00 -24.50 -20.75
CA VAL A 117 -13.59 -23.41 -21.55
C VAL A 117 -12.86 -22.09 -21.30
N ARG A 118 -12.57 -21.76 -20.03
CA ARG A 118 -11.81 -20.56 -19.64
C ARG A 118 -10.39 -20.56 -20.19
N ALA A 119 -9.69 -21.70 -20.12
CA ALA A 119 -8.33 -21.83 -20.60
C ALA A 119 -8.26 -21.62 -22.12
N GLU A 120 -9.20 -22.20 -22.87
CA GLU A 120 -9.26 -22.05 -24.33
C GLU A 120 -9.64 -20.62 -24.73
N ARG A 121 -10.59 -19.99 -24.02
CA ARG A 121 -10.91 -18.56 -24.22
C ARG A 121 -9.68 -17.67 -24.01
N GLN A 122 -8.95 -17.89 -22.91
CA GLN A 122 -7.74 -17.13 -22.59
C GLN A 122 -6.64 -17.34 -23.63
N ARG A 123 -6.47 -18.59 -24.11
CA ARG A 123 -5.54 -18.93 -25.19
C ARG A 123 -5.85 -18.18 -26.48
N ARG A 124 -7.14 -18.03 -26.82
CA ARG A 124 -7.61 -17.30 -28.00
C ARG A 124 -7.69 -15.78 -27.79
N GLY A 125 -7.37 -15.26 -26.60
CA GLY A 125 -7.40 -13.83 -26.31
C GLY A 125 -8.81 -13.20 -26.34
N ILE A 126 -9.86 -14.02 -26.42
CA ILE A 126 -11.25 -13.56 -26.48
C ILE A 126 -11.61 -13.03 -25.10
N LYS A 127 -12.13 -11.80 -24.99
CA LYS A 127 -12.59 -11.28 -23.70
C LYS A 127 -13.80 -12.09 -23.23
N PRO A 128 -13.92 -12.41 -21.94
CA PRO A 128 -15.11 -13.06 -21.44
C PRO A 128 -16.31 -12.14 -21.63
N LEU A 129 -17.48 -12.71 -21.96
CA LEU A 129 -18.73 -11.96 -22.15
C LEU A 129 -19.09 -11.06 -20.93
N HIS A 130 -18.69 -11.46 -19.72
CA HIS A 130 -19.08 -10.86 -18.45
C HIS A 130 -18.57 -9.44 -18.16
N TRP A 131 -17.82 -8.78 -19.05
CA TRP A 131 -17.27 -7.45 -18.74
C TRP A 131 -18.27 -6.31 -18.89
N ASN A 132 -19.36 -6.49 -19.65
CA ASN A 132 -20.28 -5.38 -19.96
C ASN A 132 -21.76 -5.76 -20.19
N ASN A 133 -22.19 -6.99 -19.87
CA ASN A 133 -23.57 -7.44 -20.14
C ASN A 133 -24.60 -7.00 -19.09
N TRP A 134 -24.56 -5.72 -18.69
CA TRP A 134 -25.61 -5.15 -17.84
C TRP A 134 -26.79 -4.76 -18.72
N THR A 135 -27.88 -5.51 -18.64
CA THR A 135 -29.18 -5.13 -19.20
C THR A 135 -29.96 -4.26 -18.20
N GLU A 136 -30.93 -3.49 -18.66
CA GLU A 136 -31.80 -2.68 -17.79
C GLU A 136 -32.57 -3.58 -16.80
N GLU A 137 -32.98 -4.77 -17.24
CA GLU A 137 -33.55 -5.81 -16.40
C GLU A 137 -32.58 -6.26 -15.28
N ALA A 138 -31.29 -6.43 -15.60
CA ALA A 138 -30.27 -6.78 -14.60
C ALA A 138 -30.02 -5.65 -13.59
N ASP A 139 -30.10 -4.38 -14.01
CA ASP A 139 -30.03 -3.24 -13.09
C ASP A 139 -31.28 -3.15 -12.20
N ALA A 140 -32.47 -3.53 -12.70
CA ALA A 140 -33.71 -3.61 -11.90
C ALA A 140 -33.68 -4.74 -10.84
N LEU A 141 -32.88 -5.79 -11.05
CA LEU A 141 -32.68 -6.87 -10.09
C LEU A 141 -31.72 -6.49 -8.94
N LEU A 142 -30.98 -5.39 -9.05
CA LEU A 142 -30.07 -4.95 -7.99
C LEU A 142 -30.86 -4.45 -6.78
N GLY A 143 -30.63 -5.06 -5.60
CA GLY A 143 -31.27 -4.66 -4.34
C GLY A 143 -32.64 -5.29 -4.06
N THR A 144 -33.20 -6.06 -5.01
CA THR A 144 -34.45 -6.83 -4.83
C THR A 144 -34.21 -8.24 -4.29
N MET A 145 -33.06 -8.84 -4.59
CA MET A 145 -32.63 -10.16 -4.12
C MET A 145 -31.12 -10.18 -3.84
N PRO A 146 -30.57 -11.21 -3.14
CA PRO A 146 -29.16 -11.23 -2.77
C PRO A 146 -28.23 -11.13 -3.99
N ASP A 147 -27.12 -10.41 -3.86
CA ASP A 147 -26.13 -10.23 -4.94
C ASP A 147 -25.67 -11.58 -5.55
N ALA A 148 -25.73 -12.67 -4.76
CA ALA A 148 -25.43 -14.04 -5.20
C ALA A 148 -26.48 -14.65 -6.15
N GLU A 149 -27.76 -14.34 -5.94
CA GLU A 149 -28.86 -14.81 -6.79
C GLU A 149 -28.94 -13.98 -8.07
N VAL A 150 -28.77 -12.65 -7.97
CA VAL A 150 -28.63 -11.78 -9.14
C VAL A 150 -27.44 -12.23 -10.00
N ALA A 151 -26.31 -12.57 -9.37
CA ALA A 151 -25.14 -13.10 -10.08
C ALA A 151 -25.45 -14.38 -10.86
N LYS A 152 -26.23 -15.31 -10.28
CA LYS A 152 -26.67 -16.53 -10.98
C LYS A 152 -27.60 -16.21 -12.14
N LYS A 153 -28.60 -15.35 -11.95
CA LYS A 153 -29.60 -14.99 -12.98
C LYS A 153 -28.99 -14.24 -14.16
N VAL A 154 -28.05 -13.33 -13.90
CA VAL A 154 -27.40 -12.50 -14.92
C VAL A 154 -26.15 -13.18 -15.51
N GLY A 155 -25.73 -14.31 -14.95
CA GLY A 155 -24.50 -15.00 -15.36
C GLY A 155 -23.21 -14.20 -15.05
N LEU A 156 -23.26 -13.32 -14.04
CA LEU A 156 -22.14 -12.46 -13.62
C LEU A 156 -21.51 -12.97 -12.33
N THR A 157 -20.33 -12.44 -12.00
CA THR A 157 -19.72 -12.72 -10.69
C THR A 157 -20.38 -11.88 -9.59
N VAL A 158 -20.49 -12.43 -8.38
CA VAL A 158 -21.01 -11.71 -7.19
C VAL A 158 -20.28 -10.38 -6.97
N ASN A 159 -18.97 -10.35 -7.23
CA ASN A 159 -18.17 -9.12 -7.12
C ASN A 159 -18.55 -8.07 -8.17
N ALA A 160 -18.88 -8.47 -9.40
CA ALA A 160 -19.32 -7.56 -10.44
C ALA A 160 -20.69 -6.95 -10.10
N VAL A 161 -21.62 -7.77 -9.61
CA VAL A 161 -22.94 -7.35 -9.13
C VAL A 161 -22.81 -6.39 -7.95
N SER A 162 -22.03 -6.76 -6.92
CA SER A 162 -21.78 -5.92 -5.76
C SER A 162 -21.11 -4.58 -6.13
N ALA A 163 -20.19 -4.59 -7.11
CA ALA A 163 -19.54 -3.37 -7.59
C ALA A 163 -20.51 -2.48 -8.39
N ARG A 164 -21.39 -3.06 -9.22
CA ARG A 164 -22.44 -2.33 -9.94
C ARG A 164 -23.46 -1.73 -8.97
N ARG A 165 -23.97 -2.53 -8.04
CA ARG A 165 -24.87 -2.11 -6.96
C ARG A 165 -24.31 -0.92 -6.18
N ARG A 166 -23.06 -1.02 -5.72
CA ARG A 166 -22.38 0.08 -5.00
C ARG A 166 -22.18 1.33 -5.86
N ARG A 167 -21.94 1.18 -7.18
CA ARG A 167 -21.81 2.30 -8.10
C ARG A 167 -23.14 3.03 -8.31
N ASN A 168 -24.24 2.27 -8.33
CA ASN A 168 -25.60 2.79 -8.47
C ASN A 168 -26.19 3.28 -7.13
N GLY A 169 -25.42 3.22 -6.03
CA GLY A 169 -25.86 3.66 -4.71
C GLY A 169 -26.93 2.77 -4.05
N ILE A 170 -27.17 1.58 -4.61
CA ILE A 170 -28.21 0.67 -4.14
C ILE A 170 -27.69 -0.10 -2.91
N GLU A 171 -28.50 -0.22 -1.86
CA GLU A 171 -28.13 -0.98 -0.67
C GLU A 171 -28.14 -2.49 -0.95
N SER A 172 -27.30 -3.24 -0.22
CA SER A 172 -27.22 -4.69 -0.41
C SER A 172 -28.51 -5.32 0.07
N TYR A 173 -29.11 -6.18 -0.75
CA TYR A 173 -30.11 -7.12 -0.24
C TYR A 173 -29.36 -8.17 0.57
N THR A 174 -29.28 -7.97 1.89
CA THR A 174 -28.87 -9.04 2.80
C THR A 174 -30.02 -9.36 3.74
N PRO A 175 -30.25 -10.65 4.04
CA PRO A 175 -31.11 -11.08 5.13
C PRO A 175 -30.80 -10.33 6.44
N SER A 176 -29.53 -10.07 6.73
CA SER A 176 -29.14 -9.36 7.95
C SER A 176 -29.63 -7.91 8.03
N THR A 177 -29.87 -7.25 6.89
CA THR A 177 -30.32 -5.84 6.87
C THR A 177 -31.85 -5.71 6.87
N LYS A 178 -32.58 -6.69 6.29
CA LYS A 178 -34.05 -6.64 6.17
C LYS A 178 -34.80 -7.69 6.99
N LEU A 179 -34.24 -8.90 7.17
CA LEU A 179 -34.95 -10.04 7.76
C LEU A 179 -34.78 -10.17 9.28
N ASN A 180 -33.76 -9.56 9.88
CA ASN A 180 -33.63 -9.47 11.35
C ASN A 180 -32.82 -8.21 11.74
N PRO A 181 -33.38 -6.99 11.63
CA PRO A 181 -32.76 -5.84 12.24
C PRO A 181 -32.68 -6.08 13.75
N HIS A 182 -31.48 -6.29 14.28
CA HIS A 182 -31.29 -6.40 15.72
C HIS A 182 -31.91 -5.17 16.39
N ASN A 183 -32.91 -5.39 17.23
CA ASN A 183 -33.61 -4.31 17.91
C ASN A 183 -32.75 -3.82 19.08
N TRP A 184 -32.01 -2.75 18.83
CA TRP A 184 -31.06 -2.19 19.79
C TRP A 184 -31.80 -1.68 21.03
N THR A 185 -31.61 -2.36 22.17
CA THR A 185 -32.19 -1.91 23.43
C THR A 185 -31.45 -0.69 23.96
N ALA A 186 -32.11 0.13 24.79
CA ALA A 186 -31.48 1.29 25.43
C ALA A 186 -30.22 0.93 26.26
N LYS A 187 -30.15 -0.31 26.77
CA LYS A 187 -28.99 -0.84 27.50
C LYS A 187 -27.81 -1.10 26.57
N GLU A 188 -28.05 -1.68 25.39
CA GLU A 188 -27.02 -1.97 24.39
C GLU A 188 -26.47 -0.70 23.75
N LEU A 189 -27.34 0.29 23.49
CA LEU A 189 -26.92 1.60 22.99
C LEU A 189 -25.98 2.31 23.96
N LYS A 190 -26.18 2.15 25.28
CA LYS A 190 -25.28 2.68 26.32
C LYS A 190 -23.91 2.00 26.34
N TRP A 191 -23.77 0.81 25.76
CA TRP A 191 -22.48 0.12 25.66
C TRP A 191 -21.62 0.63 24.51
N LEU A 192 -22.24 1.10 23.43
CA LEU A 192 -21.54 1.67 22.27
C LEU A 192 -20.71 2.89 22.72
N GLY A 193 -19.39 2.84 22.49
CA GLY A 193 -18.44 3.89 22.90
C GLY A 193 -17.86 3.74 24.31
N LYS A 194 -18.49 2.96 25.20
CA LYS A 194 -17.92 2.60 26.52
C LYS A 194 -17.14 1.29 26.49
N LEU A 195 -17.62 0.32 25.71
CA LEU A 195 -16.98 -0.97 25.49
C LEU A 195 -16.49 -1.05 24.05
N SER A 196 -15.51 -1.92 23.79
CA SER A 196 -15.05 -2.17 22.43
C SER A 196 -16.14 -2.82 21.59
N ASP A 197 -16.17 -2.51 20.29
CA ASP A 197 -17.17 -3.06 19.35
C ASP A 197 -17.16 -4.61 19.38
N VAL A 198 -16.01 -5.23 19.69
CA VAL A 198 -15.84 -6.69 19.85
C VAL A 198 -16.47 -7.22 21.14
N GLU A 199 -16.30 -6.50 22.26
CA GLU A 199 -16.92 -6.89 23.55
C GLU A 199 -18.44 -6.73 23.50
N VAL A 200 -18.94 -5.67 22.84
CA VAL A 200 -20.38 -5.48 22.62
C VAL A 200 -20.94 -6.56 21.71
N ALA A 201 -20.26 -6.87 20.60
CA ALA A 201 -20.63 -7.95 19.69
C ALA A 201 -20.78 -9.30 20.40
N ARG A 202 -19.81 -9.66 21.25
CA ARG A 202 -19.87 -10.91 22.03
C ARG A 202 -21.05 -10.94 23.00
N ARG A 203 -21.41 -9.81 23.61
CA ARG A 203 -22.53 -9.74 24.59
C ARG A 203 -23.90 -9.77 23.94
N VAL A 204 -24.02 -9.20 22.75
CA VAL A 204 -25.29 -9.11 22.01
C VAL A 204 -25.47 -10.32 21.07
N GLY A 205 -24.41 -11.10 20.82
CA GLY A 205 -24.45 -12.23 19.89
C GLY A 205 -24.43 -11.80 18.42
N LEU A 206 -23.83 -10.63 18.13
CA LEU A 206 -23.74 -10.06 16.79
C LEU A 206 -22.30 -10.04 16.28
N ASP A 207 -22.14 -9.78 14.99
CA ASP A 207 -20.82 -9.51 14.43
C ASP A 207 -20.32 -8.09 14.80
N SER A 208 -19.01 -7.98 15.00
CA SER A 208 -18.33 -6.72 15.34
C SER A 208 -18.53 -5.62 14.30
N SER A 209 -18.70 -5.97 13.02
CA SER A 209 -18.96 -5.00 11.96
C SER A 209 -20.35 -4.39 12.07
N THR A 210 -21.38 -5.17 12.45
CA THR A 210 -22.75 -4.70 12.66
C THR A 210 -22.82 -3.71 13.82
N VAL A 211 -22.15 -4.03 14.93
CA VAL A 211 -22.00 -3.14 16.08
C VAL A 211 -21.27 -1.85 15.68
N GLY A 212 -20.16 -1.99 14.94
CA GLY A 212 -19.39 -0.85 14.45
C GLY A 212 -20.17 0.04 13.48
N ALA A 213 -21.03 -0.54 12.64
CA ALA A 213 -21.92 0.17 11.74
C ALA A 213 -22.97 0.97 12.53
N LYS A 214 -23.64 0.35 13.51
CA LYS A 214 -24.60 1.06 14.39
C LYS A 214 -23.93 2.16 15.20
N ARG A 215 -22.74 1.91 15.76
CA ARG A 215 -21.97 2.93 16.47
C ARG A 215 -21.67 4.13 15.57
N THR A 216 -21.28 3.85 14.32
CA THR A 216 -20.94 4.89 13.35
C THR A 216 -22.18 5.65 12.86
N SER A 217 -23.33 4.98 12.68
CA SER A 217 -24.59 5.65 12.34
C SER A 217 -25.07 6.59 13.46
N LEU A 218 -24.73 6.29 14.72
CA LEU A 218 -25.00 7.16 15.87
C LEU A 218 -23.90 8.22 16.10
N GLY A 219 -22.88 8.29 15.25
CA GLY A 219 -21.77 9.25 15.38
C GLY A 219 -20.86 9.03 16.59
N ILE A 220 -20.98 7.89 17.27
CA ILE A 220 -20.21 7.59 18.47
C ILE A 220 -18.80 7.15 18.06
N ALA A 221 -17.76 7.72 18.66
CA ALA A 221 -16.39 7.31 18.38
C ALA A 221 -16.12 5.87 18.90
N PRO A 222 -15.29 5.07 18.21
CA PRO A 222 -14.95 3.72 18.69
C PRO A 222 -14.23 3.78 20.02
N HIS A 223 -14.61 2.88 20.93
CA HIS A 223 -13.90 2.73 22.20
C HIS A 223 -12.51 2.16 21.96
N ARG A 224 -11.52 3.04 21.97
CA ARG A 224 -10.11 2.65 21.90
C ARG A 224 -9.56 2.66 23.32
N LYS A 225 -9.42 1.48 23.94
CA LYS A 225 -8.43 1.33 25.02
C LYS A 225 -7.07 1.60 24.38
N GLY A 226 -6.63 2.86 24.46
CA GLY A 226 -5.38 3.28 23.87
C GLY A 226 -4.28 2.40 24.43
N ARG A 227 -3.62 1.62 23.58
CA ARG A 227 -2.36 0.99 23.97
C ARG A 227 -1.43 2.15 24.29
N GLN A 228 -1.17 2.37 25.58
CA GLN A 228 -0.40 3.52 26.05
C GLN A 228 0.87 3.60 25.22
N SER A 229 1.10 4.74 24.57
CA SER A 229 2.33 4.91 23.82
C SER A 229 3.46 4.86 24.84
N ARG A 230 4.47 4.03 24.60
CA ARG A 230 5.67 4.01 25.45
C ARG A 230 6.19 5.44 25.61
N ALA A 231 6.41 5.84 26.85
CA ALA A 231 7.09 7.09 27.16
C ALA A 231 8.57 6.97 26.77
N TRP A 232 9.05 7.92 25.97
CA TRP A 232 10.46 7.99 25.60
C TRP A 232 11.22 8.78 26.67
N SER A 233 12.31 8.21 27.17
CA SER A 233 13.18 8.92 28.11
C SER A 233 14.03 9.97 27.39
N LYS A 234 14.48 11.01 28.12
CA LYS A 234 15.40 12.02 27.57
C LYS A 234 16.69 11.39 27.04
N LYS A 235 17.18 10.32 27.69
CA LYS A 235 18.36 9.55 27.27
C LYS A 235 18.12 8.80 25.96
N GLU A 236 16.95 8.20 25.77
CA GLU A 236 16.60 7.53 24.51
C GLU A 236 16.50 8.55 23.36
N LEU A 237 15.91 9.73 23.63
CA LEU A 237 15.75 10.79 22.64
C LEU A 237 17.08 11.41 22.19
N SER A 238 18.05 11.59 23.10
CA SER A 238 19.34 12.20 22.79
C SER A 238 20.25 11.32 21.91
N LEU A 239 19.98 10.00 21.87
CA LEU A 239 20.70 9.04 21.05
C LEU A 239 20.15 8.95 19.62
N LEU A 240 18.88 9.32 19.40
CA LEU A 240 18.27 9.33 18.07
C LEU A 240 19.04 10.30 17.16
N GLY A 241 19.52 9.81 16.02
CA GLY A 241 20.30 10.59 15.05
C GLY A 241 21.82 10.55 15.27
N LYS A 242 22.29 10.21 16.46
CA LYS A 242 23.73 10.00 16.75
C LYS A 242 24.14 8.55 16.57
N VAL A 243 23.30 7.66 17.08
CA VAL A 243 23.55 6.21 17.07
C VAL A 243 22.60 5.54 16.07
N PRO A 244 23.03 4.49 15.34
CA PRO A 244 22.13 3.73 14.47
C PRO A 244 20.91 3.18 15.22
N ASP A 245 19.74 3.28 14.60
CA ASP A 245 18.46 2.83 15.16
C ASP A 245 18.50 1.35 15.61
N THR A 246 19.36 0.52 15.00
CA THR A 246 19.58 -0.89 15.38
C THR A 246 20.27 -1.05 16.73
N GLN A 247 21.25 -0.22 17.05
CA GLN A 247 21.96 -0.27 18.32
C GLN A 247 21.08 0.27 19.45
N ILE A 248 20.33 1.34 19.20
CA ILE A 248 19.33 1.88 20.16
C ILE A 248 18.26 0.81 20.45
N ALA A 249 17.77 0.13 19.42
CA ALA A 249 16.80 -0.95 19.57
C ALA A 249 17.30 -2.08 20.47
N LYS A 250 18.54 -2.55 20.25
CA LYS A 250 19.17 -3.59 21.09
C LYS A 250 19.41 -3.10 22.52
N LYS A 251 19.96 -1.89 22.69
CA LYS A 251 20.34 -1.35 24.00
C LYS A 251 19.16 -1.15 24.95
N PHE A 252 18.00 -0.73 24.44
CA PHE A 252 16.82 -0.43 25.26
C PHE A 252 15.71 -1.48 25.13
N GLY A 253 15.95 -2.59 24.41
CA GLY A 253 14.93 -3.61 24.15
C GLY A 253 13.72 -3.08 23.37
N ILE A 254 13.88 -2.00 22.60
CA ILE A 254 12.78 -1.36 21.87
C ILE A 254 12.72 -1.95 20.46
N PRO A 255 11.53 -2.34 19.94
CA PRO A 255 11.42 -2.78 18.56
C PRO A 255 11.94 -1.70 17.60
N ARG A 256 12.88 -2.06 16.71
CA ARG A 256 13.53 -1.14 15.76
C ARG A 256 12.55 -0.23 15.01
N ARG A 257 11.40 -0.76 14.60
CA ARG A 257 10.34 0.01 13.93
C ARG A 257 9.82 1.20 14.75
N LYS A 258 9.78 1.08 16.08
CA LYS A 258 9.36 2.15 17.00
C LYS A 258 10.43 3.23 17.12
N VAL A 259 11.70 2.84 17.16
CA VAL A 259 12.85 3.76 17.12
C VAL A 259 12.84 4.57 15.82
N ILE A 260 12.65 3.89 14.68
CA ILE A 260 12.52 4.54 13.37
C ILE A 260 11.35 5.52 13.35
N ALA A 261 10.17 5.08 13.82
CA ALA A 261 8.98 5.92 13.85
C ALA A 261 9.17 7.17 14.73
N MET A 262 9.80 7.01 15.90
CA MET A 262 10.07 8.14 16.79
C MET A 262 11.08 9.10 16.17
N ARG A 263 12.20 8.60 15.65
CA ARG A 263 13.19 9.41 14.93
C ARG A 263 12.56 10.20 13.78
N GLN A 264 11.73 9.54 12.97
CA GLN A 264 11.01 10.17 11.87
C GLN A 264 9.99 11.21 12.34
N SER A 265 9.30 10.96 13.46
CA SER A 265 8.35 11.92 14.04
C SER A 265 9.03 13.22 14.50
N LEU A 266 10.30 13.13 14.91
CA LEU A 266 11.14 14.27 15.28
C LEU A 266 11.88 14.89 14.08
N GLY A 267 11.70 14.34 12.87
CA GLY A 267 12.36 14.84 11.66
C GLY A 267 13.87 14.62 11.62
N ILE A 268 14.42 13.77 12.49
CA ILE A 268 15.86 13.52 12.59
C ILE A 268 16.26 12.52 11.50
N GLN A 269 17.32 12.79 10.73
CA GLN A 269 17.84 11.85 9.74
C GLN A 269 18.59 10.70 10.43
N SER A 270 18.54 9.50 9.84
CA SER A 270 19.33 8.39 10.37
C SER A 270 20.82 8.61 10.07
N PRO A 271 21.74 8.40 11.03
CA PRO A 271 23.17 8.59 10.80
C PRO A 271 23.69 7.67 9.69
N VAL A 272 23.11 6.47 9.55
CA VAL A 272 23.44 5.53 8.47
C VAL A 272 23.03 6.07 7.11
N VAL A 273 21.92 6.80 7.02
CA VAL A 273 21.48 7.42 5.76
C VAL A 273 22.38 8.60 5.42
N ALA A 274 22.69 9.46 6.40
CA ALA A 274 23.59 10.59 6.20
C ALA A 274 24.99 10.14 5.74
N ALA A 275 25.57 9.12 6.40
CA ALA A 275 26.83 8.51 5.97
C ALA A 275 26.74 7.90 4.56
N ASN A 276 25.60 7.27 4.24
CA ASN A 276 25.37 6.71 2.92
C ASN A 276 25.17 7.77 1.82
N GLU A 277 24.75 8.98 2.14
CA GLU A 277 24.67 10.09 1.19
C GLU A 277 26.05 10.73 0.99
N ALA A 278 26.82 10.91 2.07
CA ALA A 278 28.15 11.53 2.03
C ALA A 278 29.16 10.77 1.15
N ARG A 279 29.07 9.44 1.09
CA ARG A 279 29.93 8.58 0.25
C ARG A 279 29.72 8.75 -1.26
N TRP A 280 28.58 9.28 -1.72
CA TRP A 280 28.30 9.46 -3.15
C TRP A 280 28.65 10.88 -3.60
N THR A 281 29.94 11.18 -3.63
CA THR A 281 30.42 12.47 -4.13
C THR A 281 30.26 12.56 -5.65
N PRO A 282 30.20 13.78 -6.23
CA PRO A 282 30.12 13.96 -7.69
C PRO A 282 31.22 13.20 -8.45
N LYS A 283 32.43 13.13 -7.86
CA LYS A 283 33.57 12.38 -8.39
C LYS A 283 33.29 10.88 -8.47
N VAL A 284 32.70 10.28 -7.42
CA VAL A 284 32.31 8.87 -7.42
C VAL A 284 31.21 8.61 -8.44
N VAL A 285 30.20 9.49 -8.51
CA VAL A 285 29.09 9.36 -9.46
C VAL A 285 29.57 9.43 -10.91
N ALA A 286 30.55 10.29 -11.22
CA ALA A 286 31.14 10.40 -12.55
C ALA A 286 31.89 9.13 -13.02
N MET A 287 32.35 8.29 -12.09
CA MET A 287 32.99 7.00 -12.41
C MET A 287 31.96 5.91 -12.76
N LEU A 288 30.73 6.03 -12.26
CA LEU A 288 29.68 5.02 -12.48
C LEU A 288 29.27 4.98 -13.95
N GLY A 289 29.28 3.78 -14.54
CA GLY A 289 28.95 3.55 -15.94
C GLY A 289 30.12 3.75 -16.92
N LYS A 290 31.21 4.43 -16.50
CA LYS A 290 32.48 4.50 -17.26
C LYS A 290 33.48 3.43 -16.81
N LEU A 291 33.45 3.06 -15.54
CA LEU A 291 34.24 1.98 -14.97
C LEU A 291 33.31 0.85 -14.56
N SER A 292 33.83 -0.37 -14.49
CA SER A 292 33.10 -1.52 -13.96
C SER A 292 32.80 -1.32 -12.46
N ASP A 293 31.72 -1.95 -11.99
CA ASP A 293 31.31 -1.82 -10.57
C ASP A 293 32.42 -2.31 -9.61
N THR A 294 33.29 -3.23 -10.06
CA THR A 294 34.47 -3.73 -9.33
C THR A 294 35.63 -2.73 -9.29
N GLU A 295 35.94 -2.06 -10.40
CA GLU A 295 36.97 -1.01 -10.45
C GLU A 295 36.57 0.21 -9.62
N VAL A 296 35.31 0.63 -9.68
CA VAL A 296 34.79 1.71 -8.84
C VAL A 296 34.92 1.33 -7.36
N SER A 297 34.61 0.08 -7.03
CA SER A 297 34.75 -0.43 -5.66
C SER A 297 36.20 -0.37 -5.16
N LYS A 298 37.17 -0.85 -5.96
CA LYS A 298 38.60 -0.81 -5.62
C LYS A 298 39.10 0.62 -5.41
N ARG A 299 38.68 1.57 -6.27
CA ARG A 299 39.15 2.97 -6.21
C ARG A 299 38.54 3.79 -5.08
N THR A 300 37.32 3.45 -4.64
CA THR A 300 36.56 4.28 -3.69
C THR A 300 36.39 3.64 -2.32
N GLY A 301 36.79 2.37 -2.14
CA GLY A 301 36.56 1.58 -0.92
C GLY A 301 35.08 1.25 -0.68
N ILE A 302 34.20 1.65 -1.60
CA ILE A 302 32.78 1.38 -1.53
C ILE A 302 32.52 -0.07 -1.96
N SER A 303 31.72 -0.83 -1.21
CA SER A 303 31.35 -2.19 -1.61
C SER A 303 30.67 -2.27 -2.99
N VAL A 304 31.06 -3.25 -3.80
CA VAL A 304 30.51 -3.53 -5.15
C VAL A 304 28.98 -3.59 -5.13
N ALA A 305 28.39 -4.25 -4.13
CA ALA A 305 26.94 -4.36 -3.98
C ALA A 305 26.25 -2.99 -3.84
N SER A 306 26.89 -2.05 -3.15
CA SER A 306 26.36 -0.71 -3.01
C SER A 306 26.54 0.14 -4.27
N VAL A 307 27.67 0.00 -4.99
CA VAL A 307 27.89 0.61 -6.32
C VAL A 307 26.77 0.19 -7.27
N ARG A 308 26.57 -1.13 -7.40
CA ARG A 308 25.50 -1.70 -8.21
C ARG A 308 24.13 -1.20 -7.77
N GLY A 309 23.85 -1.18 -6.47
CA GLY A 309 22.57 -0.73 -5.92
C GLY A 309 22.28 0.75 -6.22
N TYR A 310 23.29 1.62 -6.08
CA TYR A 310 23.17 3.03 -6.43
C TYR A 310 22.96 3.18 -7.94
N ARG A 311 23.80 2.54 -8.76
CA ARG A 311 23.73 2.55 -10.22
C ARG A 311 22.32 2.17 -10.73
N VAL A 312 21.77 1.05 -10.25
CA VAL A 312 20.43 0.58 -10.63
C VAL A 312 19.33 1.56 -10.19
N ARG A 313 19.41 2.11 -8.97
CA ARG A 313 18.40 3.05 -8.46
C ARG A 313 18.40 4.37 -9.23
N HIS A 314 19.57 4.80 -9.71
CA HIS A 314 19.75 6.02 -10.48
C HIS A 314 19.73 5.80 -12.00
N GLY A 315 19.43 4.57 -12.47
CA GLY A 315 19.28 4.26 -13.89
C GLY A 315 20.57 4.37 -14.71
N ILE A 316 21.73 4.33 -14.06
CA ILE A 316 23.02 4.41 -14.73
C ILE A 316 23.35 3.03 -15.34
N PRO A 317 23.65 2.92 -16.65
CA PRO A 317 23.99 1.65 -17.26
C PRO A 317 25.32 1.10 -16.71
N SER A 318 25.44 -0.22 -16.66
CA SER A 318 26.71 -0.89 -16.34
C SER A 318 27.63 -0.75 -17.55
N ARG A 319 28.93 -0.51 -17.34
CA ARG A 319 29.90 -0.63 -18.43
C ARG A 319 29.98 -2.06 -18.93
N THR A 320 30.03 -3.02 -18.02
CA THR A 320 29.97 -4.44 -18.38
C THR A 320 28.54 -4.74 -18.81
N THR A 321 28.32 -4.89 -20.11
CA THR A 321 27.13 -5.55 -20.65
C THR A 321 27.02 -6.90 -19.95
N GLN A 322 25.86 -7.20 -19.37
CA GLN A 322 25.65 -8.54 -18.82
C GLN A 322 25.88 -9.53 -19.96
N PHE A 323 26.88 -10.41 -19.81
CA PHE A 323 27.10 -11.49 -20.75
C PHE A 323 25.79 -12.23 -20.95
N ARG A 324 25.31 -12.26 -22.19
CA ARG A 324 24.06 -12.89 -22.57
C ARG A 324 24.40 -14.17 -23.30
N TRP A 325 23.98 -15.29 -22.72
CA TRP A 325 24.03 -16.59 -23.38
C TRP A 325 23.29 -16.51 -24.72
N THR A 326 24.01 -16.74 -25.80
CA THR A 326 23.47 -16.98 -27.15
C THR A 326 23.04 -18.44 -27.25
N ASP A 327 22.16 -18.75 -28.21
CA ASP A 327 21.69 -20.13 -28.40
C ASP A 327 22.84 -21.05 -28.83
N GLU A 328 23.79 -20.52 -29.62
CA GLU A 328 25.04 -21.19 -30.00
C GLU A 328 25.96 -21.47 -28.79
N ALA A 329 26.11 -20.50 -27.87
CA ALA A 329 26.88 -20.72 -26.64
C ALA A 329 26.22 -21.76 -25.71
N VAL A 330 24.89 -21.95 -25.82
CA VAL A 330 24.16 -22.97 -25.06
C VAL A 330 24.29 -24.35 -25.70
N SER A 331 24.34 -24.45 -27.04
CA SER A 331 24.50 -25.74 -27.73
C SER A 331 25.88 -26.37 -27.54
N ARG A 332 26.92 -25.55 -27.32
CA ARG A 332 28.28 -26.02 -27.03
C ARG A 332 28.43 -26.66 -25.64
N LEU A 333 27.55 -26.34 -24.68
CA LEU A 333 27.63 -26.86 -23.32
C LEU A 333 27.50 -28.40 -23.32
N GLY A 334 28.52 -29.08 -22.80
CA GLY A 334 28.56 -30.56 -22.72
C GLY A 334 29.04 -31.26 -23.99
N GLN A 335 29.28 -30.53 -25.08
CA GLN A 335 29.92 -31.02 -26.32
C GLN A 335 31.43 -30.74 -26.34
N GLU A 336 31.86 -29.72 -25.61
CA GLU A 336 33.26 -29.32 -25.46
C GLU A 336 33.57 -29.12 -23.95
N PRO A 337 34.86 -29.17 -23.55
CA PRO A 337 35.28 -28.79 -22.21
C PRO A 337 34.80 -27.40 -21.82
N ASP A 338 34.36 -27.23 -20.56
CA ASP A 338 33.88 -25.93 -20.06
C ASP A 338 34.96 -24.83 -20.14
N ALA A 339 36.25 -25.19 -20.13
CA ALA A 339 37.38 -24.27 -20.23
C ALA A 339 37.43 -23.62 -21.62
N ASP A 340 37.35 -24.41 -22.69
CA ASP A 340 37.42 -23.89 -24.07
C ASP A 340 36.21 -23.02 -24.41
N ILE A 341 35.03 -23.39 -23.91
CA ILE A 341 33.81 -22.58 -24.02
C ILE A 341 33.98 -21.26 -23.26
N ALA A 342 34.59 -21.29 -22.08
CA ALA A 342 34.83 -20.10 -21.26
C ALA A 342 35.80 -19.13 -21.95
N ASP A 343 36.89 -19.65 -22.49
CA ASP A 343 37.91 -18.87 -23.20
C ASP A 343 37.36 -18.27 -24.49
N SER A 344 36.62 -19.07 -25.29
CA SER A 344 35.96 -18.61 -26.51
C SER A 344 34.93 -17.50 -26.26
N LEU A 345 34.22 -17.55 -25.13
CA LEU A 345 33.20 -16.57 -24.77
C LEU A 345 33.73 -15.40 -23.91
N GLY A 346 35.01 -15.44 -23.52
CA GLY A 346 35.63 -14.45 -22.63
C GLY A 346 34.92 -14.36 -21.26
N ILE A 347 34.44 -15.49 -20.74
CA ILE A 347 33.75 -15.59 -19.46
C ILE A 347 34.49 -16.51 -18.50
N ASP A 348 34.19 -16.38 -17.21
CA ASP A 348 34.70 -17.26 -16.18
C ASP A 348 34.12 -18.68 -16.34
N VAL A 349 34.99 -19.71 -16.27
CA VAL A 349 34.62 -21.13 -16.33
C VAL A 349 33.49 -21.48 -15.36
N VAL A 350 33.46 -20.86 -14.18
CA VAL A 350 32.39 -21.06 -13.18
C VAL A 350 31.01 -20.66 -13.72
N LYS A 351 30.93 -19.64 -14.61
CA LYS A 351 29.67 -19.24 -15.24
C LYS A 351 29.19 -20.27 -16.26
N VAL A 352 30.11 -20.89 -17.01
CA VAL A 352 29.81 -21.98 -17.95
C VAL A 352 29.28 -23.19 -17.18
N ALA A 353 30.02 -23.63 -16.15
CA ALA A 353 29.63 -24.73 -15.29
C ALA A 353 28.28 -24.49 -14.60
N SER A 354 28.05 -23.28 -14.07
CA SER A 354 26.77 -22.89 -13.45
C SER A 354 25.61 -22.91 -14.46
N LYS A 355 25.85 -22.46 -15.69
CA LYS A 355 24.82 -22.46 -16.74
C LYS A 355 24.48 -23.88 -17.17
N ARG A 356 25.51 -24.73 -17.34
CA ARG A 356 25.38 -26.17 -17.65
C ARG A 356 24.58 -26.89 -16.57
N GLN A 357 24.93 -26.70 -15.29
CA GLN A 357 24.20 -27.27 -14.15
C GLN A 357 22.74 -26.78 -14.08
N TYR A 358 22.49 -25.48 -14.34
CA TYR A 358 21.13 -24.94 -14.39
C TYR A 358 20.28 -25.58 -15.50
N LEU A 359 20.89 -25.90 -16.65
CA LEU A 359 20.26 -26.61 -17.76
C LEU A 359 20.28 -28.14 -17.62
N LYS A 360 20.90 -28.67 -16.56
CA LYS A 360 21.07 -30.11 -16.28
C LYS A 360 21.78 -30.88 -17.40
N ILE A 361 22.73 -30.24 -18.06
CA ILE A 361 23.56 -30.89 -19.07
C ILE A 361 24.77 -31.53 -18.35
N PRO A 362 25.13 -32.80 -18.63
CA PRO A 362 26.32 -33.42 -18.07
C PRO A 362 27.61 -32.69 -18.49
N ALA A 363 28.67 -32.85 -17.69
CA ALA A 363 29.99 -32.37 -18.10
C ALA A 363 30.48 -33.18 -19.31
N TYR A 364 31.20 -32.50 -20.21
CA TYR A 364 31.91 -33.17 -21.29
C TYR A 364 32.87 -34.21 -20.70
N ARG A 365 32.89 -35.39 -21.28
CA ARG A 365 33.85 -36.46 -20.99
C ARG A 365 34.48 -36.84 -22.32
N GLU A 366 35.80 -36.78 -22.39
CA GLU A 366 36.55 -37.38 -23.50
C GLU A 366 36.30 -38.89 -23.46
N ALA A 367 35.98 -39.46 -24.63
CA ALA A 367 35.64 -40.87 -24.80
C ALA A 367 36.90 -41.73 -24.83
#